data_AF-A0A2T2VWF3-F1
#
_entry.id   AF-A0A2T2VWF3-F1
#
_cell.length_a   1.000
_cell.length_b   1.000
_cell.length_c   1.000
_cell.angle_alpha   90.00
_cell.angle_beta   90.00
_cell.angle_gamma   90.00
#
_symmetry.space_group_name_H-M   'P 1'
#
loop_
_entity.id
_entity.type
_entity.pdbx_description
1 polymer ?
#
loop_
_entity_poly.entity_id
_entity_poly.type
_entity_poly.pdbx_seq_one_letter_code
_entity_poly.pdbx_strand_id
1 'polypeptide(L)'
;MVKFFFLFILVCGNYVFAQRPSTGDKIFSDKYPLEQINTVSFSSLTVSNTITDDVIVTLRDGGRHYISHVYIRAKESYTFKNLPVGHFVYQYYNLKMYSESPKRIPIYLNNEEFLQFYYSAGAKKIIGFEISKEEFFKE
;
A
#
# COMPACT_ATOMS: atom_id res chain seq x y z
N MET A 1 -2.68 14.14 44.57
CA MET A 1 -2.03 14.55 43.32
C MET A 1 -1.46 13.37 42.52
N VAL A 2 -0.64 12.48 43.11
CA VAL A 2 0.01 11.35 42.39
C VAL A 2 -0.98 10.41 41.67
N LYS A 3 -2.16 10.11 42.26
CA LYS A 3 -3.20 9.27 41.64
C LYS A 3 -3.77 9.84 40.34
N PHE A 4 -3.88 11.16 40.21
CA PHE A 4 -4.38 11.80 38.98
C PHE A 4 -3.31 11.85 37.88
N PHE A 5 -2.03 11.93 38.27
CA PHE A 5 -0.91 11.91 37.34
C PHE A 5 -0.77 10.56 36.62
N PHE A 6 -0.98 9.46 37.34
CA PHE A 6 -0.97 8.12 36.75
C PHE A 6 -2.14 7.92 35.76
N LEU A 7 -3.32 8.44 36.08
CA LEU A 7 -4.48 8.41 35.19
C LEU A 7 -4.22 9.23 33.90
N PHE A 8 -3.56 10.38 34.03
CA PHE A 8 -3.17 11.22 32.90
C PHE A 8 -2.19 10.51 31.96
N ILE A 9 -1.18 9.82 32.50
CA ILE A 9 -0.23 9.02 31.70
C ILE A 9 -0.96 7.89 30.95
N LEU A 10 -1.90 7.21 31.61
CA LEU A 10 -2.70 6.14 30.99
C LEU A 10 -3.57 6.68 29.84
N VAL A 11 -4.22 7.83 30.03
CA VAL A 11 -5.06 8.43 28.98
C VAL A 11 -4.20 8.93 27.82
N CYS A 12 -3.15 9.71 28.08
CA CYS A 12 -2.28 10.28 27.04
C CYS A 12 -1.49 9.22 26.27
N GLY A 13 -1.03 8.15 26.93
CA GLY A 13 -0.30 7.06 26.27
C GLY A 13 -1.13 6.35 25.20
N ASN A 14 -2.43 6.15 25.43
CA ASN A 14 -3.32 5.49 24.48
C ASN A 14 -3.62 6.35 23.23
N TYR A 15 -3.56 7.68 23.33
CA TYR A 15 -3.77 8.57 22.18
C TYR A 15 -2.65 8.53 21.14
N VAL A 16 -1.44 8.09 21.51
CA VAL A 16 -0.29 8.05 20.59
C VAL A 16 -0.34 6.82 19.68
N PHE A 17 -0.86 5.69 20.16
CA PHE A 17 -0.82 4.41 19.44
C PHE A 17 -2.07 4.11 18.59
N ALA A 18 -3.16 4.88 18.73
CA ALA A 18 -4.42 4.65 18.04
C ALA A 18 -4.67 5.61 16.85
N GLN A 19 -3.62 6.22 16.31
CA GLN A 19 -3.78 7.16 15.20
C GLN A 19 -4.01 6.42 13.88
N ARG A 20 -5.03 6.85 13.13
CA ARG A 20 -5.26 6.38 11.75
C ARG A 20 -4.02 6.74 10.90
N PRO A 21 -3.35 5.78 10.24
CA PRO A 21 -2.17 6.05 9.43
C PRO A 21 -2.46 7.10 8.35
N SER A 22 -1.45 7.83 7.91
CA SER A 22 -1.53 8.80 6.82
C SER A 22 -1.17 8.15 5.49
N THR A 23 -1.70 8.68 4.39
CA THR A 23 -1.31 8.20 3.05
C THR A 23 0.19 8.38 2.85
N GLY A 24 0.87 7.30 2.45
CA GLY A 24 2.33 7.25 2.39
C GLY A 24 2.98 6.41 3.50
N ASP A 25 2.25 6.14 4.59
CA ASP A 25 2.81 5.39 5.72
C ASP A 25 3.10 3.92 5.35
N LYS A 26 4.21 3.41 5.86
CA LYS A 26 4.71 2.04 5.67
C LYS A 26 4.27 1.13 6.81
N ILE A 27 2.95 0.92 6.90
CA ILE A 27 2.39 0.05 7.92
C ILE A 27 2.76 -1.42 7.64
N PHE A 28 3.05 -2.18 8.70
CA PHE A 28 3.59 -3.54 8.62
C PHE A 28 4.99 -3.61 7.97
N SER A 29 5.77 -2.53 8.02
CA SER A 29 7.16 -2.52 7.52
C SER A 29 8.04 -3.60 8.15
N ASP A 30 7.73 -4.06 9.37
CA ASP A 30 8.36 -5.19 10.05
C ASP A 30 8.12 -6.55 9.35
N LYS A 31 7.09 -6.64 8.50
CA LYS A 31 6.69 -7.87 7.79
C LYS A 31 7.10 -7.89 6.33
N TYR A 32 7.69 -6.80 5.84
CA TYR A 32 8.15 -6.70 4.46
C TYR A 32 9.68 -6.71 4.39
N PRO A 33 10.26 -7.26 3.31
CA PRO A 33 11.66 -7.05 3.00
C PRO A 33 12.00 -5.57 2.79
N LEU A 34 13.29 -5.28 2.60
CA LEU A 34 13.75 -3.93 2.28
C LEU A 34 13.22 -3.46 0.92
N GLU A 35 12.87 -2.17 0.85
CA GLU A 35 12.37 -1.57 -0.39
C GLU A 35 13.44 -1.54 -1.48
N GLN A 36 13.01 -1.82 -2.71
CA GLN A 36 13.84 -1.75 -3.89
C GLN A 36 13.59 -0.41 -4.60
N ILE A 37 14.59 0.46 -4.60
CA ILE A 37 14.56 1.74 -5.29
C ILE A 37 15.65 1.81 -6.36
N ASN A 38 15.37 2.54 -7.43
CA ASN A 38 16.31 2.79 -8.51
C ASN A 38 16.33 4.30 -8.81
N THR A 39 17.36 5.00 -8.33
CA THR A 39 17.51 6.45 -8.49
C THR A 39 17.83 6.89 -9.91
N VAL A 40 18.24 5.98 -10.80
CA VAL A 40 18.55 6.30 -12.20
C VAL A 40 17.38 6.04 -13.15
N SER A 41 16.29 5.44 -12.67
CA SER A 41 15.14 5.15 -13.52
C SER A 41 14.25 6.36 -13.77
N PHE A 42 14.21 7.30 -12.81
CA PHE A 42 13.29 8.45 -12.76
C PHE A 42 11.84 8.10 -13.10
N SER A 43 11.42 6.86 -12.83
CA SER A 43 10.07 6.39 -13.09
C SER A 43 9.18 6.68 -11.90
N SER A 44 7.88 6.84 -12.15
CA SER A 44 6.89 7.00 -11.10
C SER A 44 5.61 6.23 -11.40
N LEU A 45 4.95 5.80 -10.34
CA LEU A 45 3.62 5.18 -10.41
C LEU A 45 2.70 5.88 -9.43
N THR A 46 1.71 6.58 -9.96
CA THR A 46 0.67 7.21 -9.14
C THR A 46 -0.49 6.27 -8.94
N VAL A 47 -0.78 5.96 -7.69
CA VAL A 47 -1.85 5.06 -7.29
C VAL A 47 -2.95 5.89 -6.64
N SER A 48 -4.11 5.93 -7.29
CA SER A 48 -5.29 6.66 -6.83
C SER A 48 -6.31 5.71 -6.22
N ASN A 49 -6.59 5.89 -4.93
CA ASN A 49 -7.62 5.13 -4.25
C ASN A 49 -8.97 5.88 -4.33
N THR A 50 -9.79 5.59 -5.33
CA THR A 50 -11.13 6.24 -5.44
C THR A 50 -12.22 5.51 -4.64
N ILE A 51 -11.87 4.45 -3.92
CA ILE A 51 -12.82 3.68 -3.13
C ILE A 51 -13.07 4.33 -1.76
N THR A 52 -14.08 3.84 -1.04
CA THR A 52 -14.49 4.35 0.27
C THR A 52 -13.68 3.80 1.44
N ASP A 53 -13.03 2.67 1.25
CA ASP A 53 -12.20 1.97 2.23
C ASP A 53 -10.72 2.34 2.02
N ASP A 54 -9.95 2.35 3.11
CA ASP A 54 -8.49 2.51 3.04
C ASP A 54 -7.85 1.24 2.48
N VAL A 55 -6.72 1.38 1.79
CA VAL A 55 -6.02 0.26 1.17
C VAL A 55 -4.53 0.26 1.52
N ILE A 56 -3.98 -0.94 1.67
CA ILE A 56 -2.54 -1.16 1.61
C ILE A 56 -2.25 -1.70 0.24
N VAL A 57 -1.31 -1.07 -0.47
CA VAL A 57 -0.91 -1.47 -1.81
C VAL A 57 0.52 -1.95 -1.74
N THR A 58 0.79 -3.17 -2.20
CA THR A 58 2.13 -3.75 -2.32
C THR A 58 2.46 -3.90 -3.79
N LEU A 59 3.62 -3.38 -4.20
CA LEU A 59 4.19 -3.59 -5.51
C LEU A 59 5.17 -4.75 -5.45
N ARG A 60 5.09 -5.63 -6.45
CA ARG A 60 5.99 -6.76 -6.65
C ARG A 60 6.47 -6.80 -8.09
N ASP A 61 7.64 -7.36 -8.34
CA ASP A 61 8.14 -7.56 -9.70
C ASP A 61 7.43 -8.72 -10.43
N GLY A 62 7.87 -9.02 -11.66
CA GLY A 62 7.32 -10.11 -12.47
C GLY A 62 7.58 -11.51 -11.90
N GLY A 63 8.54 -11.64 -10.99
CA GLY A 63 8.85 -12.85 -10.21
C GLY A 63 8.16 -12.91 -8.85
N ARG A 64 7.32 -11.91 -8.53
CA ARG A 64 6.62 -11.72 -7.25
C ARG A 64 7.54 -11.35 -6.07
N HIS A 65 8.74 -10.86 -6.31
CA HIS A 65 9.59 -10.30 -5.25
C HIS A 65 9.06 -8.95 -4.79
N TYR A 66 9.15 -8.67 -3.49
CA TYR A 66 8.76 -7.40 -2.91
C TYR A 66 9.54 -6.20 -3.47
N ILE A 67 8.85 -5.11 -3.79
CA ILE A 67 9.45 -3.84 -4.26
C ILE A 67 9.20 -2.73 -3.26
N SER A 68 7.94 -2.45 -2.96
CA SER A 68 7.55 -1.41 -2.02
C SER A 68 6.09 -1.65 -1.60
N HIS A 69 5.66 -1.11 -0.46
CA HIS A 69 4.25 -1.07 -0.08
C HIS A 69 3.87 0.31 0.43
N VAL A 70 2.59 0.65 0.45
CA VAL A 70 2.13 1.93 1.02
C VAL A 70 0.69 1.82 1.47
N TYR A 71 0.36 2.50 2.55
CA TYR A 71 -1.03 2.74 2.95
C TYR A 71 -1.58 3.98 2.22
N ILE A 72 -2.77 3.85 1.65
CA ILE A 72 -3.48 4.93 0.94
C ILE A 72 -4.89 5.02 1.50
N ARG A 73 -5.23 6.20 2.03
CA ARG A 73 -6.59 6.47 2.53
C ARG A 73 -7.61 6.48 1.40
N ALA A 74 -8.87 6.27 1.76
CA ALA A 74 -10.00 6.45 0.87
C ALA A 74 -9.99 7.85 0.24
N LYS A 75 -10.19 7.90 -1.08
CA LYS A 75 -10.22 9.13 -1.91
C LYS A 75 -8.91 9.91 -1.97
N GLU A 76 -7.79 9.30 -1.55
CA GLU A 76 -6.46 9.89 -1.66
C GLU A 76 -5.62 9.14 -2.69
N SER A 77 -4.49 9.73 -3.08
CA SER A 77 -3.53 9.14 -4.01
C SER A 77 -2.11 9.22 -3.46
N TYR A 78 -1.27 8.29 -3.89
CA TYR A 78 0.14 8.26 -3.55
C TYR A 78 0.98 7.97 -4.79
N THR A 79 2.12 8.65 -4.92
CA THR A 79 3.05 8.46 -6.04
C THR A 79 4.31 7.77 -5.55
N PHE A 80 4.52 6.54 -6.02
CA PHE A 80 5.81 5.88 -5.94
C PHE A 80 6.78 6.56 -6.89
N LYS A 81 8.01 6.81 -6.43
CA LYS A 81 9.08 7.42 -7.22
C LYS A 81 10.28 6.48 -7.27
N ASN A 82 11.09 6.61 -8.31
CA ASN A 82 12.33 5.87 -8.49
C ASN A 82 12.10 4.35 -8.46
N LEU A 83 11.06 3.87 -9.14
CA LEU A 83 10.77 2.43 -9.24
C LEU A 83 11.78 1.76 -10.19
N PRO A 84 12.21 0.52 -9.93
CA PRO A 84 12.98 -0.24 -10.91
C PRO A 84 12.24 -0.38 -12.25
N VAL A 85 12.98 -0.57 -13.34
CA VAL A 85 12.38 -0.83 -14.66
C VAL A 85 11.95 -2.29 -14.73
N GLY A 86 10.74 -2.56 -15.20
CA GLY A 86 10.23 -3.92 -15.30
C GLY A 86 8.72 -4.02 -15.38
N HIS A 87 8.20 -5.23 -15.22
CA HIS A 87 6.77 -5.49 -15.15
C HIS A 87 6.37 -5.78 -13.72
N PHE A 88 5.44 -5.01 -13.18
CA PHE A 88 5.03 -5.08 -11.79
C PHE A 88 3.65 -5.69 -11.65
N VAL A 89 3.47 -6.47 -10.60
CA VAL A 89 2.18 -6.92 -10.09
C VAL A 89 1.87 -6.07 -8.87
N TYR A 90 0.63 -5.64 -8.69
CA TYR A 90 0.20 -5.00 -7.46
C TYR A 90 -0.74 -5.90 -6.69
N GLN A 91 -0.49 -6.02 -5.40
CA GLN A 91 -1.37 -6.66 -4.44
C GLN A 91 -1.98 -5.58 -3.56
N TYR A 92 -3.20 -5.78 -3.07
CA TYR A 92 -3.80 -4.82 -2.16
C TYR A 92 -4.65 -5.50 -1.08
N TYR A 93 -4.76 -4.83 0.06
CA TYR A 93 -5.57 -5.22 1.20
C TYR A 93 -6.49 -4.06 1.60
N ASN A 94 -7.80 -4.29 1.61
CA ASN A 94 -8.83 -3.28 1.92
C ASN A 94 -9.55 -3.56 3.26
N LEU A 95 -8.83 -4.09 4.25
CA LEU A 95 -9.35 -4.56 5.55
C LEU A 95 -10.23 -5.83 5.50
N LYS A 96 -10.78 -6.20 4.34
CA LYS A 96 -11.68 -7.35 4.19
C LYS A 96 -11.03 -8.51 3.44
N MET A 97 -10.30 -8.21 2.37
CA MET A 97 -9.71 -9.23 1.49
C MET A 97 -8.34 -8.80 1.00
N TYR A 98 -7.49 -9.80 0.74
CA TYR A 98 -6.22 -9.64 0.04
C TYR A 98 -6.44 -10.02 -1.42
N SER A 99 -5.94 -9.20 -2.33
CA SER A 99 -6.15 -9.41 -3.75
C SER A 99 -4.89 -9.09 -4.55
N GLU A 100 -4.74 -9.73 -5.70
CA GLU A 100 -3.68 -9.48 -6.67
C GLU A 100 -4.24 -9.01 -8.01
N SER A 101 -3.52 -8.11 -8.66
CA SER A 101 -3.86 -7.58 -9.98
C SER A 101 -3.85 -8.68 -11.05
N PRO A 102 -4.84 -8.71 -11.96
CA PRO A 102 -4.84 -9.69 -13.05
C PRO A 102 -3.87 -9.33 -14.18
N LYS A 103 -3.40 -8.08 -14.21
CA LYS A 103 -2.51 -7.54 -15.25
C LYS A 103 -1.26 -6.96 -14.61
N ARG A 104 -0.16 -7.11 -15.33
CA ARG A 104 1.12 -6.49 -14.97
C ARG A 104 1.17 -5.05 -15.49
N ILE A 105 1.74 -4.15 -14.69
CA ILE A 105 2.00 -2.77 -15.04
C ILE A 105 3.43 -2.67 -15.55
N PRO A 106 3.66 -2.31 -16.82
CA PRO A 106 5.01 -2.03 -17.30
C PRO A 106 5.50 -0.68 -16.75
N ILE A 107 6.70 -0.65 -16.19
CA ILE A 107 7.39 0.58 -15.78
C ILE A 107 8.66 0.70 -16.61
N TYR A 108 8.80 1.82 -17.31
CA TYR A 108 9.94 2.14 -18.17
C TYR A 108 10.79 3.27 -17.55
N LEU A 109 11.97 3.50 -18.13
CA LEU A 109 12.81 4.65 -17.79
C LEU A 109 12.06 5.96 -18.10
N ASN A 110 12.15 6.93 -17.20
CA ASN A 110 11.53 8.26 -17.30
C ASN A 110 10.02 8.20 -17.61
N ASN A 111 9.32 7.20 -17.09
CA ASN A 111 7.89 7.02 -17.33
C ASN A 111 7.05 7.34 -16.10
N GLU A 112 5.89 7.93 -16.34
CA GLU A 112 4.86 8.20 -15.33
C GLU A 112 3.65 7.33 -15.61
N GLU A 113 3.41 6.34 -14.76
CA GLU A 113 2.26 5.44 -14.88
C GLU A 113 1.17 5.79 -13.86
N PHE A 114 -0.07 5.42 -14.18
CA PHE A 114 -1.23 5.68 -13.33
C PHE A 114 -2.05 4.42 -13.09
N LEU A 115 -2.32 4.13 -11.82
CA LEU A 115 -3.20 3.07 -11.38
C LEU A 115 -4.38 3.65 -10.60
N GLN A 116 -5.60 3.36 -11.02
CA GLN A 116 -6.80 3.78 -10.32
C GLN A 116 -7.53 2.58 -9.73
N PHE A 117 -7.72 2.58 -8.42
CA PHE A 117 -8.65 1.67 -7.75
C PHE A 117 -10.07 2.25 -7.84
N TYR A 118 -10.95 1.55 -8.53
CA TYR A 118 -12.37 1.87 -8.61
C TYR A 118 -13.21 0.59 -8.43
N TYR A 119 -14.44 0.75 -7.94
CA TYR A 119 -15.46 -0.29 -8.06
C TYR A 119 -16.11 -0.16 -9.43
N SER A 120 -16.18 -1.23 -10.23
CA SER A 120 -16.91 -1.16 -11.50
C SER A 120 -18.42 -1.07 -11.21
N ALA A 121 -19.16 -0.30 -12.01
CA ALA A 121 -20.61 -0.24 -11.95
C ALA A 121 -21.22 -1.59 -12.37
N GLY A 122 -21.26 -2.54 -11.44
CA GLY A 122 -21.63 -3.93 -11.64
C GLY A 122 -20.74 -4.91 -10.86
N ALA A 123 -19.49 -4.55 -10.61
CA ALA A 123 -18.59 -5.33 -9.76
C ALA A 123 -18.49 -4.72 -8.36
N LYS A 124 -19.04 -5.43 -7.36
CA LYS A 124 -18.77 -5.17 -5.93
C LYS A 124 -17.30 -5.45 -5.51
N LYS A 125 -16.40 -5.73 -6.46
CA LYS A 125 -14.99 -6.06 -6.21
C LYS A 125 -14.07 -5.12 -6.98
N ILE A 126 -12.96 -4.76 -6.33
CA ILE A 126 -11.79 -4.20 -6.99
C ILE A 126 -11.26 -5.30 -7.94
N ILE A 127 -10.77 -4.91 -9.12
CA ILE A 127 -10.30 -5.84 -10.15
C ILE A 127 -9.11 -6.66 -9.61
N GLY A 128 -9.24 -7.99 -9.56
CA GLY A 128 -8.20 -8.90 -9.06
C GLY A 128 -8.72 -10.27 -8.64
N PHE A 129 -7.80 -11.19 -8.37
CA PHE A 129 -8.08 -12.48 -7.75
C PHE A 129 -7.69 -12.44 -6.27
N GLU A 130 -8.44 -13.16 -5.45
CA GLU A 130 -8.23 -13.24 -4.00
C GLU A 130 -6.98 -14.08 -3.71
N ILE A 131 -6.12 -13.59 -2.82
CA ILE A 131 -4.88 -14.27 -2.39
C ILE A 131 -4.92 -14.49 -0.87
N SER A 132 -4.03 -15.35 -0.37
CA SER A 132 -3.91 -15.57 1.07
C SER A 132 -3.14 -14.43 1.75
N LYS A 133 -3.30 -14.30 3.06
CA LYS A 133 -2.52 -13.34 3.87
C LYS A 133 -1.03 -13.66 3.81
N GLU A 134 -0.68 -14.94 3.86
CA GLU A 134 0.70 -15.43 3.78
C GLU A 134 1.33 -15.06 2.43
N GLU A 135 0.56 -15.14 1.35
CA GLU A 135 1.02 -14.73 0.01
C GLU A 135 1.24 -13.21 -0.09
N PHE A 136 0.40 -12.42 0.59
CA PHE A 136 0.54 -10.96 0.64
C PHE A 136 1.81 -10.50 1.37
N PHE A 137 2.19 -11.18 2.46
CA PHE A 137 3.40 -10.89 3.26
C PHE A 137 4.61 -11.75 2.86
N LYS A 138 4.53 -12.49 1.75
CA LYS A 138 5.65 -13.31 1.29
C LYS A 138 6.86 -12.45 0.89
N GLU A 139 8.07 -12.90 1.17
CA GLU A 139 9.30 -12.23 0.73
C GLU A 139 9.39 -12.14 -0.80
#